data_AF-A0A7W8WLD2-F1
#
_entry.id   AF-A0A7W8WLD2-F1
#
_cell.length_a   1.000
_cell.length_b   1.000
_cell.length_c   1.000
_cell.angle_alpha   90.00
_cell.angle_beta   90.00
_cell.angle_gamma   90.00
#
_symmetry.space_group_name_H-M   'P 1'
#
loop_
_entity.id
_entity.type
_entity.pdbx_description
1 polymer ?
#
loop_
_entity_poly.entity_id
_entity_poly.type
_entity_poly.pdbx_seq_one_letter_code
_entity_poly.pdbx_strand_id
1 'polypeptide(L)'
;MWQHIDDADETVTVIAMIEDPPAVDQIDEILGIEGLDGIFIGRGDLAVALGDREPGTPRVKAATHRVIEAARRLRKPVCLLATDADEALEFHALGVSAFVISSDQGFMRSAAKLALGDFQAACRNNISK
;
A
#
# COMPACT_ATOMS: atom_id res chain seq x y z
N MET A 1 -23.47 2.48 -28.84
CA MET A 1 -22.03 2.16 -29.02
C MET A 1 -21.19 3.36 -28.61
N TRP A 2 -21.32 4.54 -29.23
CA TRP A 2 -20.61 5.74 -28.76
C TRP A 2 -20.92 6.13 -27.32
N GLN A 3 -22.20 6.18 -26.95
CA GLN A 3 -22.58 6.41 -25.55
C GLN A 3 -21.92 5.42 -24.57
N HIS A 4 -21.76 4.14 -24.95
CA HIS A 4 -21.10 3.17 -24.08
C HIS A 4 -19.60 3.43 -23.94
N ILE A 5 -18.96 3.95 -25.00
CA ILE A 5 -17.55 4.34 -24.98
C ILE A 5 -17.39 5.56 -24.07
N ASP A 6 -18.24 6.59 -24.26
CA ASP A 6 -18.21 7.80 -23.46
C ASP A 6 -18.46 7.49 -21.96
N ASP A 7 -19.48 6.68 -21.66
CA ASP A 7 -19.78 6.23 -20.29
C ASP A 7 -18.61 5.41 -19.67
N ALA A 8 -17.89 4.63 -20.47
CA ALA A 8 -16.75 3.86 -20.00
C ALA A 8 -15.57 4.78 -19.65
N ASP A 9 -15.27 5.76 -20.51
CA ASP A 9 -14.21 6.74 -20.26
C ASP A 9 -14.50 7.59 -19.02
N GLU A 10 -15.76 7.91 -18.73
CA GLU A 10 -16.16 8.67 -17.52
C GLU A 10 -16.11 7.85 -16.22
N THR A 11 -16.12 6.51 -16.30
CA THR A 11 -16.23 5.63 -15.13
C THR A 11 -14.96 4.84 -14.80
N VAL A 12 -14.01 4.78 -15.74
CA VAL A 12 -12.69 4.20 -15.48
C VAL A 12 -11.95 5.03 -14.43
N THR A 13 -11.34 4.34 -13.47
CA THR A 13 -10.47 4.95 -12.47
C THR A 13 -9.02 4.57 -12.75
N VAL A 14 -8.14 5.55 -12.91
CA VAL A 14 -6.71 5.36 -13.18
C VAL A 14 -5.91 5.62 -11.91
N ILE A 15 -5.25 4.59 -11.40
CA ILE A 15 -4.38 4.67 -10.22
C ILE A 15 -2.98 4.21 -10.62
N ALA A 16 -2.01 5.12 -10.56
CA ALA A 16 -0.61 4.80 -10.83
C ALA A 16 0.09 4.32 -9.55
N MET A 17 0.98 3.33 -9.68
CA MET A 17 1.82 2.89 -8.58
C MET A 17 3.13 3.67 -8.57
N ILE A 18 3.47 4.25 -7.42
CA ILE A 18 4.73 4.95 -7.16
C ILE A 18 5.62 4.02 -6.34
N GLU A 19 6.63 3.43 -6.98
CA GLU A 19 7.40 2.33 -6.39
C GLU A 19 8.89 2.32 -6.76
N ASP A 20 9.39 3.38 -7.39
CA ASP A 20 10.80 3.52 -7.74
C ASP A 20 11.30 4.96 -7.46
N PRO A 21 12.61 5.16 -7.24
CA PRO A 21 13.16 6.47 -6.94
C PRO A 21 12.92 7.54 -8.03
N PRO A 22 13.07 7.24 -9.34
CA PRO A 22 12.74 8.19 -10.41
C PRO A 22 11.29 8.71 -10.36
N ALA A 23 10.31 7.86 -10.02
CA ALA A 23 8.92 8.28 -9.85
C ALA A 23 8.75 9.22 -8.64
N VAL A 24 9.45 8.95 -7.53
CA VAL A 24 9.47 9.85 -6.36
C VAL A 24 10.10 11.21 -6.71
N ASP A 25 11.12 11.22 -7.56
CA ASP A 25 11.78 12.45 -7.97
C ASP A 25 10.91 13.33 -8.88
N GLN A 26 10.08 12.71 -9.72
CA GLN A 26 9.17 13.37 -10.67
C GLN A 26 7.72 13.44 -10.16
N ILE A 27 7.50 13.29 -8.86
CA ILE A 27 6.15 13.06 -8.32
C ILE A 27 5.16 14.19 -8.65
N ASP A 28 5.60 15.45 -8.66
CA ASP A 28 4.75 16.59 -9.02
C ASP A 28 4.29 16.55 -10.48
N GLU A 29 5.17 16.16 -11.40
CA GLU A 29 4.84 16.03 -12.82
C GLU A 29 3.86 14.88 -13.05
N ILE A 30 4.11 13.73 -12.41
CA ILE A 30 3.23 12.54 -12.49
C ILE A 30 1.83 12.88 -11.98
N LEU A 31 1.74 13.50 -10.79
CA LEU A 31 0.46 13.86 -10.19
C LEU A 31 -0.30 14.95 -10.95
N GLY A 32 0.38 15.69 -11.83
CA GLY A 32 -0.21 16.70 -12.72
C GLY A 32 -0.81 16.14 -14.01
N ILE A 33 -0.66 14.84 -14.29
CA ILE A 33 -1.17 14.20 -15.51
C ILE A 33 -2.71 14.21 -15.50
N GLU A 34 -3.30 14.73 -16.57
CA GLU A 34 -4.74 14.65 -16.81
C GLU A 34 -5.20 13.20 -16.95
N GLY A 35 -6.29 12.85 -16.28
CA GLY A 35 -6.81 11.48 -16.24
C GLY A 35 -6.17 10.59 -15.16
N LEU A 36 -5.23 11.09 -14.35
CA LEU A 36 -4.75 10.36 -13.17
C LEU A 36 -5.65 10.66 -11.96
N ASP A 37 -6.40 9.65 -11.52
CA ASP A 37 -7.38 9.83 -10.45
C ASP A 37 -6.74 9.79 -9.07
N GLY A 38 -5.76 8.91 -8.86
CA GLY A 38 -5.02 8.78 -7.62
C GLY A 38 -3.74 7.97 -7.77
N ILE A 39 -3.07 7.71 -6.65
CA ILE A 39 -1.84 6.91 -6.62
C ILE A 39 -1.87 5.81 -5.56
N PHE A 40 -1.08 4.77 -5.79
CA PHE A 40 -0.73 3.76 -4.81
C PHE A 40 0.77 3.87 -4.50
N ILE A 41 1.18 3.85 -3.22
CA ILE A 41 2.61 3.84 -2.85
C ILE A 41 3.07 2.40 -2.63
N GLY A 42 3.81 1.86 -3.60
CA GLY A 42 4.38 0.50 -3.58
C GLY A 42 5.62 0.41 -2.70
N ARG A 43 5.45 0.46 -1.38
CA ARG A 43 6.59 0.52 -0.42
C ARG A 43 7.51 -0.71 -0.46
N GLY A 44 6.98 -1.87 -0.85
CA GLY A 44 7.77 -3.11 -1.00
C GLY A 44 8.78 -3.00 -2.12
N ASP A 45 8.30 -2.71 -3.33
CA ASP A 45 9.16 -2.53 -4.51
C ASP A 45 10.03 -1.27 -4.38
N LEU A 46 9.54 -0.21 -3.74
CA LEU A 46 10.35 0.98 -3.43
C LEU A 46 11.53 0.66 -2.51
N ALA A 47 11.36 -0.22 -1.52
CA ALA A 47 12.46 -0.68 -0.68
C ALA A 47 13.51 -1.40 -1.53
N VAL A 48 13.09 -2.33 -2.39
CA VAL A 48 13.99 -3.07 -3.28
C VAL A 48 14.75 -2.11 -4.20
N ALA A 49 14.04 -1.16 -4.82
CA ALA A 49 14.62 -0.18 -5.72
C ALA A 49 15.61 0.78 -5.02
N LEU A 50 15.44 1.03 -3.72
CA LEU A 50 16.37 1.80 -2.90
C LEU A 50 17.53 0.97 -2.34
N GLY A 51 17.52 -0.36 -2.51
CA GLY A 51 18.52 -1.27 -1.96
C GLY A 51 18.28 -1.66 -0.49
N ASP A 52 17.08 -1.42 0.03
CA ASP A 52 16.66 -1.77 1.38
C ASP A 52 15.97 -3.15 1.42
N ARG A 53 16.01 -3.81 2.59
CA ARG A 53 15.39 -5.12 2.79
C ARG A 53 13.96 -5.06 3.32
N GLU A 54 13.54 -3.91 3.83
CA GLU A 54 12.27 -3.74 4.53
C GLU A 54 11.58 -2.45 4.08
N PRO A 55 10.24 -2.44 3.92
CA PRO A 55 9.49 -1.24 3.53
C PRO A 55 9.41 -0.18 4.64
N GLY A 56 9.84 -0.51 5.86
CA GLY A 56 9.78 0.38 7.03
C GLY A 56 11.07 1.16 7.31
N THR A 57 12.11 1.07 6.46
CA THR A 57 13.36 1.80 6.70
C THR A 57 13.14 3.32 6.72
N PRO A 58 13.99 4.10 7.42
CA PRO A 58 13.91 5.56 7.39
C PRO A 58 13.93 6.16 5.97
N ARG A 59 14.65 5.53 5.04
CA ARG A 59 14.76 5.97 3.65
C ARG A 59 13.46 5.77 2.88
N VAL A 60 12.84 4.58 2.98
CA VAL A 60 11.54 4.30 2.36
C VAL A 60 10.44 5.16 2.98
N LYS A 61 10.46 5.36 4.30
CA LYS A 61 9.53 6.27 4.99
C LYS A 61 9.69 7.70 4.46
N ALA A 62 10.90 8.23 4.36
CA ALA A 62 11.13 9.58 3.84
C ALA A 62 10.60 9.75 2.39
N ALA A 63 10.82 8.76 1.52
CA ALA A 63 10.26 8.77 0.17
C ALA A 63 8.72 8.71 0.18
N THR A 64 8.14 7.85 1.03
CA THR A 64 6.68 7.75 1.23
C THR A 64 6.09 9.09 1.68
N HIS A 65 6.71 9.77 2.64
CA HIS A 65 6.28 11.09 3.11
C HIS A 65 6.33 12.14 2.00
N ARG A 66 7.42 12.19 1.21
CA ARG A 66 7.54 13.11 0.07
C ARG A 66 6.39 12.93 -0.93
N VAL A 67 6.06 11.68 -1.23
CA VAL A 67 4.95 11.35 -2.15
C VAL A 67 3.60 11.78 -1.57
N ILE A 68 3.34 11.50 -0.28
CA ILE A 68 2.10 11.91 0.40
C ILE A 68 1.97 13.43 0.41
N GLU A 69 3.03 14.17 0.73
CA GLU A 69 3.01 15.64 0.74
C GLU A 69 2.70 16.24 -0.64
N ALA A 70 3.29 15.69 -1.71
CA ALA A 70 2.99 16.11 -3.07
C ALA A 70 1.52 15.80 -3.45
N ALA A 71 1.06 14.59 -3.15
CA ALA A 71 -0.32 14.18 -3.41
C ALA A 71 -1.33 15.07 -2.67
N ARG A 72 -1.08 15.42 -1.41
CA ARG A 72 -1.93 16.38 -0.67
C ARG A 72 -1.97 17.75 -1.33
N ARG A 73 -0.81 18.30 -1.72
CA ARG A 73 -0.72 19.62 -2.37
C ARG A 73 -1.54 19.65 -3.66
N LEU A 74 -1.49 18.57 -4.44
CA LEU A 74 -2.21 18.41 -5.71
C LEU A 74 -3.60 17.78 -5.57
N ARG A 75 -4.06 17.53 -4.33
CA ARG A 75 -5.36 16.92 -4.02
C ARG A 75 -5.60 15.58 -4.73
N LYS A 76 -4.54 14.76 -4.83
CA LYS A 76 -4.62 13.40 -5.34
C LYS A 76 -4.80 12.40 -4.18
N PRO A 77 -5.85 11.57 -4.21
CA PRO A 77 -6.02 10.45 -3.27
C PRO A 77 -4.81 9.52 -3.27
N VAL A 78 -4.49 8.98 -2.10
CA VAL A 78 -3.37 8.06 -1.91
C VAL A 78 -3.88 6.76 -1.32
N CYS A 79 -3.39 5.66 -1.87
CA CYS A 79 -3.55 4.31 -1.36
C CYS A 79 -2.19 3.72 -0.96
N LEU A 80 -2.15 2.88 0.08
CA LEU A 80 -0.98 2.06 0.41
C LEU A 80 -1.38 0.78 1.14
N LEU A 81 -0.46 -0.20 1.16
CA LEU A 81 -0.54 -1.36 2.05
C LEU A 81 -0.02 -0.99 3.42
N ALA A 82 -0.87 -0.96 4.45
CA ALA A 82 -0.44 -0.74 5.84
C ALA A 82 0.01 -2.04 6.49
N THR A 83 0.99 -2.00 7.39
CA THR A 83 1.45 -3.18 8.13
C THR A 83 0.48 -3.60 9.22
N ASP A 84 -0.19 -2.63 9.83
CA ASP A 84 -1.13 -2.80 10.94
C ASP A 84 -2.05 -1.57 11.06
N ALA A 85 -2.94 -1.60 12.05
CA ALA A 85 -3.92 -0.54 12.26
C ALA A 85 -3.31 0.77 12.77
N ASP A 86 -2.23 0.70 13.56
CA ASP A 86 -1.58 1.89 14.12
C ASP A 86 -0.89 2.67 12.99
N GLU A 87 -0.18 1.97 12.11
CA GLU A 87 0.44 2.55 10.92
C GLU A 87 -0.61 3.16 9.97
N ALA A 88 -1.76 2.48 9.80
CA ALA A 88 -2.86 3.01 9.00
C ALA A 88 -3.40 4.34 9.57
N LEU A 89 -3.53 4.45 10.90
CA LEU A 89 -3.95 5.70 11.55
C LEU A 89 -2.91 6.82 11.38
N GLU A 90 -1.62 6.49 11.52
CA GLU A 90 -0.53 7.44 11.27
C GLU A 90 -0.58 8.01 9.85
N PHE A 91 -0.69 7.14 8.84
CA PHE A 91 -0.79 7.57 7.45
C PHE A 91 -2.11 8.27 7.12
N HIS A 92 -3.20 7.90 7.79
CA HIS A 92 -4.47 8.60 7.63
C HIS A 92 -4.37 10.05 8.11
N ALA A 93 -3.72 10.30 9.25
CA ALA A 93 -3.45 11.65 9.74
C ALA A 93 -2.58 12.46 8.77
N LEU A 94 -1.76 11.77 7.97
CA LEU A 94 -0.95 12.37 6.91
C LEU A 94 -1.72 12.58 5.60
N GLY A 95 -2.98 12.16 5.47
CA GLY A 95 -3.83 12.41 4.30
C GLY A 95 -3.98 11.22 3.34
N VAL A 96 -3.56 10.02 3.74
CA VAL A 96 -3.83 8.80 2.99
C VAL A 96 -5.31 8.42 3.13
N SER A 97 -5.96 8.12 2.01
CA SER A 97 -7.41 7.96 1.89
C SER A 97 -7.87 6.51 1.79
N ALA A 98 -7.00 5.60 1.35
CA ALA A 98 -7.34 4.19 1.16
C ALA A 98 -6.21 3.28 1.66
N PHE A 99 -6.58 2.14 2.24
CA PHE A 99 -5.62 1.19 2.80
C PHE A 99 -5.90 -0.22 2.30
N VAL A 100 -4.87 -0.85 1.73
CA VAL A 100 -4.84 -2.31 1.60
C VAL A 100 -4.35 -2.85 2.94
N ILE A 101 -5.04 -3.87 3.46
CA ILE A 101 -4.76 -4.43 4.79
C ILE A 101 -3.91 -5.70 4.68
N SER A 102 -4.26 -6.57 3.73
CA SER A 102 -3.49 -7.78 3.44
C SER A 102 -3.90 -8.33 2.08
N SER A 103 -3.14 -9.31 1.58
CA SER A 103 -3.62 -10.19 0.53
C SER A 103 -4.45 -11.33 1.11
N ASP A 104 -5.29 -11.92 0.27
CA ASP A 104 -5.97 -13.19 0.56
C ASP A 104 -4.99 -14.29 1.01
N GLN A 105 -3.85 -14.42 0.32
CA GLN A 105 -2.76 -15.32 0.68
C GLN A 105 -2.17 -14.99 2.05
N GLY A 106 -2.00 -13.71 2.37
CA GLY A 106 -1.56 -13.23 3.67
C GLY A 106 -2.50 -13.66 4.78
N PHE A 107 -3.81 -13.44 4.61
CA PHE A 107 -4.83 -13.87 5.56
C PHE A 107 -4.87 -15.39 5.73
N MET A 108 -4.88 -16.16 4.63
CA MET A 108 -4.87 -17.62 4.68
C MET A 108 -3.64 -18.17 5.42
N ARG A 109 -2.45 -17.62 5.12
CA ARG A 109 -1.20 -18.02 5.78
C ARG A 109 -1.24 -17.74 7.28
N SER A 110 -1.74 -16.56 7.68
CA SER A 110 -1.83 -16.18 9.08
C SER A 110 -2.78 -17.09 9.86
N ALA A 111 -3.98 -17.34 9.32
CA ALA A 111 -4.95 -18.24 9.94
C ALA A 111 -4.43 -19.69 10.05
N ALA A 112 -3.78 -20.19 8.99
CA ALA A 112 -3.20 -21.53 8.99
C ALA A 112 -2.09 -21.69 10.05
N LYS A 113 -1.23 -20.68 10.21
CA LYS A 113 -0.17 -20.67 11.25
C LYS A 113 -0.76 -20.68 12.66
N LEU A 114 -1.81 -19.89 12.90
CA LEU A 114 -2.49 -19.85 14.18
C LEU A 114 -3.07 -21.23 14.53
N ALA A 115 -3.86 -21.82 13.62
CA ALA A 115 -4.45 -23.14 13.82
C ALA A 115 -3.38 -24.21 14.10
N LEU A 116 -2.27 -24.22 13.35
CA LEU A 116 -1.17 -25.15 13.60
C LEU A 116 -0.57 -24.96 15.00
N GLY A 117 -0.34 -23.70 15.41
CA GLY A 117 0.20 -23.37 16.73
C GLY A 117 -0.65 -23.89 17.87
N ASP A 118 -1.98 -23.72 17.77
CA ASP A 118 -2.94 -24.16 18.78
C ASP A 118 -2.92 -25.69 18.97
N PHE A 119 -2.92 -26.45 17.86
CA PHE A 119 -2.87 -27.91 17.92
C PHE A 119 -1.52 -28.42 18.46
N GLN A 120 -0.41 -27.79 18.08
CA GLN A 120 0.90 -28.15 18.63
C GLN A 120 0.97 -27.90 20.14
N ALA A 121 0.39 -26.80 20.64
CA ALA A 121 0.35 -26.51 22.06
C ALA A 121 -0.49 -27.53 22.83
N ALA A 122 -1.67 -27.89 22.30
CA ALA A 122 -2.54 -28.91 22.89
C ALA A 122 -1.83 -30.28 23.00
N CYS A 123 -1.11 -30.70 21.95
CA CYS A 123 -0.35 -31.95 21.97
C CYS A 123 0.76 -31.93 23.02
N ARG A 124 1.56 -30.85 23.11
CA ARG A 124 2.64 -30.74 24.11
C ARG A 124 2.11 -30.81 25.54
N ASN A 125 1.02 -30.12 25.84
CA ASN A 125 0.44 -30.07 27.18
C ASN A 125 -0.19 -31.41 27.62
N ASN A 126 -0.60 -32.25 26.66
CA ASN A 126 -1.14 -33.59 26.94
C ASN A 126 -0.06 -34.67 27.09
N ILE A 127 1.17 -34.44 26.62
CA ILE A 127 2.30 -35.39 26.76
C ILE A 127 3.00 -35.21 28.14
N SER A 128 2.79 -34.09 28.82
CA SER A 128 3.35 -33.78 30.15
C SER A 128 2.45 -34.17 31.33
N LYS A 129 1.35 -34.89 31.10
CA LYS A 129 0.51 -35.52 32.13
C LYS A 129 0.65 -37.04 32.04
#